data_AF-A0A371BM67-F1
#
_entry.id   AF-A0A371BM67-F1
#
_cell.length_a   1.000
_cell.length_b   1.000
_cell.length_c   1.000
_cell.angle_alpha   90.00
_cell.angle_beta   90.00
_cell.angle_gamma   90.00
#
_symmetry.space_group_name_H-M   'P 1'
#
loop_
_entity.id
_entity.type
_entity.pdbx_description
1 polymer ?
#
loop_
_entity_poly.entity_id
_entity_poly.type
_entity_poly.pdbx_seq_one_letter_code
_entity_poly.pdbx_strand_id
1 'polypeptide(L)'
;MGFFSAARQGRKDDAELGKGLWRRAHDRFHRGLDRFHQVLEGVEDDQLYEELVEIANELAALLDRVRAICVEAQRRSPSEGLDIPAALSGVHRALSKAGNSLATTAEAAAMLRLAVGPVPVGAASVRRRAEAVYQQVSDAERHLHEEAS
;
A
#
# COMPACT_ATOMS: atom_id res chain seq x y z
N MET A 1 0.85 21.49 11.03
CA MET A 1 2.03 21.91 10.22
C MET A 1 2.44 20.77 9.28
N GLY A 2 1.70 20.49 8.19
CA GLY A 2 1.92 19.28 7.35
C GLY A 2 1.96 19.51 5.83
N PHE A 3 1.64 20.71 5.34
CA PHE A 3 1.56 20.97 3.89
C PHE A 3 2.93 21.04 3.20
N PHE A 4 3.95 21.55 3.88
CA PHE A 4 5.30 21.70 3.30
C PHE A 4 6.05 20.36 3.19
N SER A 5 5.81 19.41 4.10
CA SER A 5 6.42 18.06 4.04
C SER A 5 5.79 17.21 2.93
N ALA A 6 4.46 17.22 2.80
CA ALA A 6 3.75 16.50 1.74
C ALA A 6 4.13 17.02 0.33
N ALA A 7 4.18 18.34 0.14
CA ALA A 7 4.59 18.94 -1.15
C ALA A 7 6.07 18.69 -1.47
N ARG A 8 6.94 18.57 -0.45
CA ARG A 8 8.34 18.18 -0.65
C ARG A 8 8.46 16.70 -0.99
N GLN A 9 7.68 15.84 -0.33
CA GLN A 9 7.66 14.40 -0.59
C GLN A 9 7.15 14.10 -2.00
N GLY A 10 6.06 14.74 -2.43
CA GLY A 10 5.54 14.60 -3.79
C GLY A 10 6.55 15.01 -4.87
N ARG A 11 7.31 16.10 -4.65
CA ARG A 11 8.40 16.49 -5.56
C ARG A 11 9.57 15.51 -5.56
N LYS A 12 9.91 14.95 -4.40
CA LYS A 12 10.94 13.90 -4.31
C LYS A 12 10.51 12.64 -5.06
N ASP A 13 9.23 12.27 -4.94
CA ASP A 13 8.67 11.13 -5.64
C ASP A 13 8.57 11.38 -7.16
N ASP A 14 8.22 12.59 -7.60
CA ASP A 14 8.30 12.97 -9.02
C ASP A 14 9.73 12.83 -9.57
N ALA A 15 10.73 13.24 -8.79
CA ALA A 15 12.13 13.21 -9.20
C ALA A 15 12.69 11.77 -9.27
N GLU A 16 12.33 10.91 -8.34
CA GLU A 16 12.89 9.55 -8.24
C GLU A 16 12.07 8.49 -8.98
N LEU A 17 10.73 8.64 -9.07
CA LEU A 17 9.82 7.68 -9.71
C LEU A 17 9.36 8.11 -11.10
N GLY A 18 9.60 9.36 -11.49
CA GLY A 18 9.02 9.95 -12.68
C GLY A 18 7.49 10.03 -12.57
N LYS A 19 6.81 9.88 -13.72
CA LYS A 19 5.34 10.00 -13.85
C LYS A 19 4.66 8.76 -14.46
N GLY A 20 5.44 7.71 -14.71
CA GLY A 20 5.00 6.50 -15.38
C GLY A 20 4.53 5.40 -14.43
N LEU A 21 4.76 4.16 -14.84
CA LEU A 21 4.26 2.95 -14.21
C LEU A 21 4.52 2.86 -12.70
N TRP A 22 5.78 3.03 -12.29
CA TRP A 22 6.20 2.82 -10.90
C TRP A 22 5.66 3.90 -9.96
N ARG A 23 5.56 5.14 -10.45
CA ARG A 23 4.89 6.20 -9.72
C ARG A 23 3.42 5.87 -9.47
N ARG A 24 2.70 5.37 -10.47
CA ARG A 24 1.28 5.01 -10.31
C ARG A 24 1.09 3.82 -9.37
N ALA A 25 2.02 2.87 -9.35
CA ALA A 25 2.01 1.76 -8.40
C ALA A 25 2.16 2.29 -6.96
N HIS A 26 3.15 3.16 -6.71
CA HIS A 26 3.36 3.83 -5.43
C HIS A 26 2.12 4.63 -4.99
N ASP A 27 1.60 5.50 -5.86
CA ASP A 27 0.45 6.34 -5.54
C ASP A 27 -0.83 5.52 -5.27
N ARG A 28 -0.99 4.37 -5.94
CA ARG A 28 -2.11 3.46 -5.66
C ARG A 28 -2.01 2.88 -4.26
N PHE A 29 -0.82 2.48 -3.83
CA PHE A 29 -0.60 1.97 -2.48
C PHE A 29 -0.86 3.08 -1.45
N HIS A 30 -0.29 4.28 -1.65
CA HIS A 30 -0.51 5.43 -0.78
C HIS A 30 -2.00 5.77 -0.63
N ARG A 31 -2.75 5.85 -1.73
CA ARG A 31 -4.21 6.09 -1.68
C ARG A 31 -4.98 4.99 -0.93
N GLY A 32 -4.50 3.75 -0.96
CA GLY A 32 -5.07 2.65 -0.17
C GLY A 32 -4.89 2.89 1.33
N LEU A 33 -3.71 3.35 1.74
CA LEU A 33 -3.43 3.72 3.14
C LEU A 33 -4.26 4.93 3.57
N ASP A 34 -4.34 5.97 2.74
CA ASP A 34 -5.16 7.15 3.03
C ASP A 34 -6.62 6.76 3.29
N ARG A 35 -7.17 5.85 2.47
CA ARG A 35 -8.53 5.33 2.67
C ARG A 35 -8.65 4.54 3.97
N PHE A 36 -7.65 3.73 4.32
CA PHE A 36 -7.67 2.98 5.58
C PHE A 36 -7.66 3.95 6.78
N HIS A 37 -6.81 4.97 6.77
CA HIS A 37 -6.77 5.99 7.82
C HIS A 37 -8.09 6.78 7.90
N GLN A 38 -8.69 7.12 6.76
CA GLN A 38 -10.01 7.76 6.74
C GLN A 38 -11.11 6.87 7.36
N VAL A 39 -10.99 5.54 7.25
CA VAL A 39 -11.91 4.63 7.92
C VAL A 39 -11.74 4.73 9.44
N LEU A 40 -10.50 4.73 9.94
CA LEU A 40 -10.19 4.85 11.38
C LEU A 40 -10.76 6.11 12.01
N GLU A 41 -10.72 7.24 11.31
CA GLU A 41 -11.27 8.52 11.80
C GLU A 41 -12.76 8.45 12.16
N GLY A 42 -13.49 7.47 11.63
CA GLY A 42 -14.92 7.26 11.93
C GLY A 42 -15.22 6.06 12.83
N VAL A 43 -14.22 5.39 13.42
CA VAL A 43 -14.45 4.27 14.33
C VAL A 43 -14.70 4.83 15.74
N GLU A 44 -15.89 4.56 16.28
CA GLU A 44 -16.33 5.04 17.60
C GLU A 44 -16.05 4.05 18.74
N ASP A 45 -15.90 2.76 18.41
CA ASP A 45 -15.60 1.71 19.38
C ASP A 45 -14.09 1.66 19.66
N ASP A 46 -13.70 1.97 20.90
CA ASP A 46 -12.29 2.07 21.32
C ASP A 46 -11.51 0.77 21.07
N GLN A 47 -12.12 -0.40 21.34
CA GLN A 47 -11.45 -1.68 21.17
C GLN A 47 -11.21 -1.96 19.67
N LEU A 48 -12.23 -1.76 18.84
CA LEU A 48 -12.10 -1.91 17.40
C LEU A 48 -11.09 -0.90 16.82
N TYR A 49 -11.07 0.33 17.35
CA TYR A 49 -10.11 1.34 16.96
C TYR A 49 -8.68 0.90 17.26
N GLU A 50 -8.40 0.43 18.49
CA GLU A 50 -7.09 -0.10 18.88
C GLU A 50 -6.64 -1.23 17.95
N GLU A 51 -7.50 -2.22 17.71
CA GLU A 51 -7.19 -3.35 16.83
C GLU A 51 -6.90 -2.91 15.38
N LEU A 52 -7.66 -1.95 14.84
CA LEU A 52 -7.47 -1.45 13.48
C LEU A 52 -6.26 -0.51 13.35
N VAL A 53 -5.93 0.26 14.39
CA VAL A 53 -4.74 1.13 14.42
C VAL A 53 -3.47 0.30 14.37
N GLU A 54 -3.41 -0.85 15.05
CA GLU A 54 -2.29 -1.77 14.91
C GLU A 54 -2.10 -2.22 13.46
N ILE A 55 -3.20 -2.63 12.79
CA ILE A 55 -3.15 -2.99 11.35
C ILE A 55 -2.64 -1.81 10.52
N ALA A 56 -3.15 -0.61 10.76
CA ALA A 56 -2.79 0.58 9.99
C ALA A 56 -1.31 0.92 10.14
N ASN A 57 -0.76 0.88 11.35
CA ASN A 57 0.64 1.16 11.62
C ASN A 57 1.56 0.20 10.87
N GLU A 58 1.24 -1.09 10.89
CA GLU A 58 2.05 -2.08 10.19
C GLU A 58 1.92 -1.90 8.66
N LEU A 59 0.70 -1.63 8.13
CA LEU A 59 0.49 -1.37 6.70
C LEU A 59 1.20 -0.09 6.24
N ALA A 60 1.22 0.95 7.07
CA ALA A 60 1.93 2.20 6.81
C ALA A 60 3.44 1.98 6.70
N ALA A 61 4.02 1.09 7.52
CA ALA A 61 5.42 0.71 7.43
C ALA A 61 5.80 0.06 6.08
N LEU A 62 4.83 -0.52 5.35
CA LEU A 62 5.07 -1.06 4.01
C LEU A 62 5.24 0.03 2.94
N LEU A 63 4.78 1.26 3.18
CA LEU A 63 4.88 2.33 2.18
C LEU A 63 6.34 2.62 1.81
N ASP A 64 7.23 2.68 2.79
CA ASP A 64 8.66 2.92 2.56
C ASP A 64 9.30 1.78 1.75
N ARG A 65 8.88 0.53 2.01
CA ARG A 65 9.33 -0.65 1.23
C ARG A 65 8.82 -0.58 -0.20
N VAL A 66 7.53 -0.31 -0.41
CA VAL A 66 6.93 -0.14 -1.74
C VAL A 66 7.63 1.00 -2.50
N ARG A 67 7.93 2.11 -1.84
CA ARG A 67 8.67 3.22 -2.43
C ARG A 67 10.06 2.78 -2.88
N ALA A 68 10.82 2.08 -2.03
CA ALA A 68 12.15 1.58 -2.38
C ALA A 68 12.11 0.65 -3.60
N ILE A 69 11.14 -0.27 -3.66
CA ILE A 69 10.94 -1.18 -4.80
C ILE A 69 10.67 -0.38 -6.08
N CYS A 70 9.76 0.61 -6.02
CA CYS A 70 9.42 1.44 -7.17
C CYS A 70 10.59 2.30 -7.66
N VAL A 71 11.39 2.87 -6.74
CA VAL A 71 12.59 3.65 -7.10
C VAL A 71 13.62 2.77 -7.80
N GLU A 72 13.88 1.59 -7.25
CA GLU A 72 14.86 0.68 -7.83
C GLU A 72 14.38 0.11 -9.17
N ALA A 73 13.09 -0.22 -9.29
CA ALA A 73 12.48 -0.64 -10.55
C ALA A 73 12.57 0.47 -11.62
N GLN A 74 12.30 1.72 -11.25
CA GLN A 74 12.46 2.88 -12.15
C GLN A 74 13.93 3.09 -12.54
N ARG A 75 14.89 2.85 -11.63
CA ARG A 75 16.32 2.96 -11.94
C ARG A 75 16.77 1.90 -12.94
N ARG A 76 16.27 0.66 -12.81
CA ARG A 76 16.64 -0.47 -13.70
C ARG A 76 15.94 -0.43 -15.05
N SER A 77 14.66 -0.07 -15.04
CA SER A 77 13.85 0.04 -16.26
C SER A 77 12.98 1.29 -16.17
N PRO A 78 13.54 2.46 -16.55
CA PRO A 78 12.81 3.72 -16.57
C PRO A 78 11.54 3.60 -17.41
N SER A 79 10.41 4.04 -16.84
CA SER A 79 9.12 4.06 -17.53
C SER A 79 8.48 5.43 -17.39
N GLU A 80 8.17 6.05 -18.54
CA GLU A 80 7.38 7.29 -18.61
C GLU A 80 5.90 7.02 -18.90
N GLY A 81 5.61 5.84 -19.44
CA GLY A 81 4.28 5.40 -19.85
C GLY A 81 3.66 4.36 -18.92
N LEU A 82 2.82 3.51 -19.51
CA LEU A 82 2.18 2.39 -18.83
C LEU A 82 2.71 1.02 -19.27
N ASP A 83 3.67 1.01 -20.19
CA ASP A 83 4.24 -0.23 -20.70
C ASP A 83 4.99 -0.94 -19.59
N ILE A 84 4.61 -2.19 -19.36
CA ILE A 84 5.20 -3.03 -18.32
C ILE A 84 6.48 -3.64 -18.90
N PRO A 85 7.66 -3.34 -18.35
CA PRO A 85 8.91 -3.95 -18.82
C PRO A 85 8.87 -5.46 -18.58
N ALA A 86 9.21 -6.26 -19.60
CA ALA A 86 9.14 -7.71 -19.51
C ALA A 86 9.95 -8.27 -18.33
N ALA A 87 11.19 -7.77 -18.16
CA ALA A 87 12.08 -8.12 -17.04
C ALA A 87 11.45 -7.82 -15.67
N LEU A 88 10.75 -6.68 -15.52
CA LEU A 88 10.16 -6.29 -14.23
C LEU A 88 8.66 -6.59 -14.13
N SER A 89 8.14 -7.47 -14.99
CA SER A 89 6.72 -7.80 -15.03
C SER A 89 6.24 -8.48 -13.74
N GLY A 90 7.09 -9.31 -13.12
CA GLY A 90 6.84 -9.93 -11.82
C GLY A 90 6.68 -8.89 -10.70
N VAL A 91 7.60 -7.91 -10.64
CA VAL A 91 7.56 -6.79 -9.69
C VAL A 91 6.28 -5.99 -9.85
N HIS A 92 5.95 -5.56 -11.07
CA HIS A 92 4.73 -4.80 -11.34
C HIS A 92 3.46 -5.58 -10.96
N ARG A 93 3.41 -6.88 -11.26
CA ARG A 93 2.27 -7.73 -10.93
C ARG A 93 2.08 -7.85 -9.42
N ALA A 94 3.16 -8.04 -8.67
CA ALA A 94 3.13 -8.14 -7.21
C ALA A 94 2.69 -6.82 -6.56
N LEU A 95 3.25 -5.67 -7.00
CA LEU A 95 2.82 -4.34 -6.55
C LEU A 95 1.35 -4.04 -6.87
N SER A 96 0.89 -4.42 -8.06
CA SER A 96 -0.51 -4.25 -8.45
C SER A 96 -1.45 -5.06 -7.55
N LYS A 97 -1.06 -6.29 -7.20
CA LYS A 97 -1.80 -7.10 -6.23
C LYS A 97 -1.79 -6.44 -4.84
N ALA A 98 -0.63 -5.98 -4.36
CA ALA A 98 -0.49 -5.29 -3.08
C ALA A 98 -1.45 -4.10 -2.96
N GLY A 99 -1.50 -3.23 -3.98
CA GLY A 99 -2.42 -2.10 -4.00
C GLY A 99 -3.90 -2.51 -3.98
N ASN A 100 -4.27 -3.57 -4.70
CA ASN A 100 -5.66 -4.07 -4.70
C ASN A 100 -6.03 -4.72 -3.37
N SER A 101 -5.17 -5.56 -2.80
CA SER A 101 -5.40 -6.17 -1.49
C SER A 101 -5.44 -5.13 -0.38
N LEU A 102 -4.67 -4.04 -0.48
CA LEU A 102 -4.77 -2.94 0.47
C LEU A 102 -6.14 -2.23 0.36
N ALA A 103 -6.63 -1.99 -0.85
CA ALA A 103 -7.96 -1.44 -1.05
C ALA A 103 -9.06 -2.32 -0.43
N THR A 104 -9.01 -3.64 -0.64
CA THR A 104 -9.99 -4.58 -0.04
C THR A 104 -9.83 -4.71 1.47
N THR A 105 -8.63 -4.49 2.01
CA THR A 105 -8.36 -4.41 3.45
C THR A 105 -9.04 -3.18 4.05
N ALA A 106 -8.93 -2.01 3.40
CA ALA A 106 -9.64 -0.79 3.82
C ALA A 106 -11.17 -0.93 3.71
N GLU A 107 -11.68 -1.58 2.66
CA GLU A 107 -13.11 -1.88 2.53
C GLU A 107 -13.61 -2.78 3.66
N ALA A 108 -12.86 -3.82 4.03
CA ALA A 108 -13.23 -4.68 5.15
C ALA A 108 -13.28 -3.92 6.48
N ALA A 109 -12.33 -2.99 6.73
CA ALA A 109 -12.38 -2.13 7.90
C ALA A 109 -13.61 -1.21 7.88
N ALA A 110 -13.96 -0.66 6.71
CA ALA A 110 -15.16 0.16 6.56
C ALA A 110 -16.45 -0.63 6.84
N MET A 111 -16.52 -1.89 6.40
CA MET A 111 -17.65 -2.77 6.68
C MET A 111 -17.78 -3.08 8.17
N LEU A 112 -16.67 -3.30 8.88
CA LEU A 112 -16.67 -3.50 10.32
C LEU A 112 -17.20 -2.26 11.05
N ARG A 113 -16.75 -1.07 10.65
CA ARG A 113 -17.22 0.21 11.21
C ARG A 113 -18.74 0.40 11.06
N LEU A 114 -19.32 -0.05 9.95
CA LEU A 114 -20.75 0.10 9.66
C LEU A 114 -21.62 -1.02 10.24
N ALA A 115 -21.02 -2.08 10.81
CA ALA A 115 -21.77 -3.20 11.35
C ALA A 115 -22.61 -2.76 12.56
N VAL A 116 -23.89 -3.15 12.58
CA VAL A 116 -24.80 -2.87 13.69
C VAL A 116 -24.90 -4.14 14.56
N GLY A 117 -24.51 -4.02 15.83
CA GLY A 117 -24.49 -5.13 16.79
C GLY A 117 -23.08 -5.71 17.02
N PRO A 118 -22.92 -6.64 17.98
CA PRO A 118 -21.60 -7.17 18.33
C PRO A 118 -20.96 -7.88 17.14
N VAL A 119 -19.81 -7.38 16.69
CA VAL A 119 -19.01 -8.02 15.64
C VAL A 119 -18.34 -9.26 16.24
N PRO A 120 -18.68 -10.49 15.83
CA PRO A 120 -18.27 -11.71 16.54
C PRO A 120 -16.75 -12.00 16.54
N VAL A 121 -15.96 -11.28 15.74
CA VAL A 121 -14.55 -11.60 15.43
C VAL A 121 -13.63 -10.37 15.34
N GLY A 122 -14.07 -9.19 15.80
CA GLY A 122 -13.26 -7.96 15.78
C GLY A 122 -12.59 -7.68 14.44
N ALA A 123 -11.35 -7.18 14.46
CA ALA A 123 -10.56 -6.87 13.28
C ALA A 123 -9.93 -8.11 12.58
N ALA A 124 -10.21 -9.35 13.01
CA ALA A 124 -9.58 -10.55 12.45
C ALA A 124 -9.80 -10.71 10.94
N SER A 125 -10.95 -10.26 10.42
CA SER A 125 -11.24 -10.30 8.98
C SER A 125 -10.40 -9.31 8.17
N VAL A 126 -10.01 -8.18 8.77
CA VAL A 126 -9.12 -7.16 8.21
C VAL A 126 -7.68 -7.65 8.29
N ARG A 127 -7.28 -8.24 9.42
CA ARG A 127 -5.95 -8.84 9.63
C ARG A 127 -5.58 -9.86 8.54
N ARG A 128 -6.47 -10.81 8.25
CA ARG A 128 -6.27 -11.81 7.17
C ARG A 128 -6.08 -11.19 5.79
N ARG A 129 -6.67 -10.01 5.53
CA ARG A 129 -6.50 -9.30 4.26
C ARG A 129 -5.19 -8.51 4.24
N ALA A 130 -4.80 -7.92 5.37
CA ALA A 130 -3.50 -7.27 5.54
C ALA A 130 -2.35 -8.26 5.30
N GLU A 131 -2.45 -9.51 5.76
CA GLU A 131 -1.48 -10.58 5.48
C GLU A 131 -1.19 -10.76 3.98
N ALA A 132 -2.21 -10.66 3.14
CA ALA A 132 -2.03 -10.72 1.68
C ALA A 132 -1.20 -9.54 1.16
N VAL A 133 -1.37 -8.34 1.72
CA VAL A 133 -0.58 -7.15 1.37
C VAL A 133 0.89 -7.38 1.72
N TYR A 134 1.20 -7.88 2.91
CA TYR A 134 2.59 -8.21 3.30
C TYR A 134 3.23 -9.21 2.35
N GLN A 135 2.51 -10.28 2.02
CA GLN A 135 3.02 -11.32 1.14
C GLN A 135 3.33 -10.74 -0.24
N GLN A 136 2.44 -9.91 -0.79
CA GLN A 136 2.59 -9.33 -2.12
C GLN A 136 3.71 -8.28 -2.18
N VAL A 137 3.93 -7.51 -1.13
CA VAL A 137 5.09 -6.61 -1.03
C VAL A 137 6.39 -7.42 -0.95
N SER A 138 6.42 -8.48 -0.15
CA SER A 138 7.58 -9.37 -0.05
C SER A 138 7.87 -10.12 -1.36
N ASP A 139 6.82 -10.50 -2.10
CA ASP A 139 6.96 -11.07 -3.45
C ASP A 139 7.53 -10.06 -4.44
N ALA A 140 7.15 -8.78 -4.35
CA ALA A 140 7.70 -7.73 -5.20
C ALA A 140 9.19 -7.52 -4.93
N GLU A 141 9.63 -7.52 -3.66
CA GLU A 141 11.05 -7.46 -3.29
C GLU A 141 11.83 -8.67 -3.81
N ARG A 142 11.25 -9.88 -3.69
CA ARG A 142 11.89 -11.10 -4.19
C ARG A 142 12.09 -11.03 -5.70
N HIS A 143 11.06 -10.69 -6.47
CA HIS A 143 11.19 -10.52 -7.92
C HIS A 143 12.20 -9.43 -8.31
N LEU A 144 12.29 -8.36 -7.53
CA LEU A 144 13.28 -7.32 -7.76
C LEU A 144 14.71 -7.82 -7.54
N HIS A 145 14.94 -8.72 -6.58
CA HIS A 145 16.26 -9.32 -6.35
C HIS A 145 16.60 -10.42 -7.36
N GLU A 146 15.63 -11.22 -7.78
CA GLU A 146 15.81 -12.27 -8.80
C GLU A 146 16.31 -11.67 -10.13
N GLU A 147 15.74 -10.53 -10.54
CA GLU A 147 16.16 -9.79 -11.76
C GLU A 147 17.49 -9.02 -11.58
N ALA A 148 18.10 -9.07 -10.40
CA ALA A 148 19.44 -8.50 -10.15
C ALA A 148 20.57 -9.53 -10.31
N SER A 149 20.23 -10.82 -10.35
CA SER A 149 21.15 -11.96 -10.37
C SER A 149 21.38 -12.46 -11.80
#